data_AF-A0A537E8C5-F1
#
_entry.id   AF-A0A537E8C5-F1
#
_cell.length_a   1.000
_cell.length_b   1.000
_cell.length_c   1.000
_cell.angle_alpha   90.00
_cell.angle_beta   90.00
_cell.angle_gamma   90.00
#
_symmetry.space_group_name_H-M   'P 1'
#
loop_
_entity.id
_entity.type
_entity.pdbx_description
1 polymer ?
#
loop_
_entity_poly.entity_id
_entity_poly.type
_entity_poly.pdbx_seq_one_letter_code
_entity_poly.pdbx_strand_id
1 'polypeptide(L)'
;MPVRSGFRNAVEHSAKPSGQSGQPSDLRYARFLIAVQVLRLIGLSLIPLLQNNTLPASFVIPTVIGDASTAVTAPIVAYSLGRGGPKTWAASLVWNGLGLADLFYAQTLAYVTGTTTYLFGSDPLILFGAYLAAIFHIVTFILLLRKKTINRLFRQ
;
A
#
# COMPACT_ATOMS: atom_id res chain seq x y z
N MET A 1 -54.28 49.82 8.65
CA MET A 1 -53.84 48.45 8.99
C MET A 1 -52.72 48.07 8.03
N PRO A 2 -51.56 47.59 8.51
CA PRO A 2 -50.34 47.52 7.71
C PRO A 2 -50.20 46.20 6.93
N VAL A 3 -49.61 46.31 5.74
CA VAL A 3 -49.08 45.23 4.91
C VAL A 3 -47.82 44.67 5.58
N ARG A 4 -47.78 43.37 5.88
CA ARG A 4 -46.58 42.71 6.40
C ARG A 4 -45.62 42.36 5.25
N SER A 5 -44.48 43.04 5.27
CA SER A 5 -43.18 42.62 4.72
C SER A 5 -42.87 41.16 5.11
N GLY A 6 -42.27 40.33 4.27
CA GLY A 6 -41.01 40.53 3.58
C GLY A 6 -39.97 39.61 4.25
N PHE A 7 -39.38 38.72 3.44
CA PHE A 7 -38.19 37.92 3.74
C PHE A 7 -38.33 36.77 4.77
N ARG A 8 -38.92 35.66 4.33
CA ARG A 8 -38.58 34.33 4.85
C ARG A 8 -37.28 33.87 4.19
N ASN A 9 -36.21 33.87 4.98
CA ASN A 9 -35.14 32.88 5.02
C ASN A 9 -34.56 32.44 3.66
N ALA A 10 -33.69 33.27 3.09
CA ALA A 10 -32.62 32.78 2.23
C ALA A 10 -31.56 32.10 3.11
N VAL A 11 -31.87 30.89 3.58
CA VAL A 11 -30.81 29.93 3.90
C VAL A 11 -30.40 29.37 2.54
N GLU A 12 -29.41 30.01 1.93
CA GLU A 12 -28.63 29.39 0.86
C GLU A 12 -28.11 28.06 1.40
N HIS A 13 -28.84 26.99 1.10
CA HIS A 13 -28.25 25.68 0.96
C HIS A 13 -27.19 25.82 -0.13
N SER A 14 -25.98 26.14 0.30
CA SER A 14 -24.76 25.89 -0.44
C SER A 14 -24.81 24.41 -0.81
N ALA A 15 -25.31 24.16 -2.02
CA ALA A 15 -25.32 22.86 -2.63
C ALA A 15 -23.86 22.42 -2.67
N LYS A 16 -23.51 21.54 -1.74
CA LYS A 16 -22.23 20.85 -1.73
C LYS A 16 -22.03 20.29 -3.14
N PRO A 17 -20.94 20.64 -3.85
CA PRO A 17 -20.84 20.34 -5.26
C PRO A 17 -20.97 18.83 -5.45
N SER A 18 -22.04 18.43 -6.13
CA SER A 18 -22.29 17.09 -6.61
C SER A 18 -21.29 16.83 -7.73
N GLY A 19 -20.08 16.42 -7.37
CA GLY A 19 -18.99 16.34 -8.33
C GLY A 19 -17.83 15.50 -7.84
N GLN A 20 -18.07 14.19 -7.71
CA GLN A 20 -17.13 13.13 -8.11
C GLN A 20 -17.80 11.77 -7.90
N SER A 21 -18.53 11.30 -8.92
CA SER A 21 -19.04 9.92 -9.04
C SER A 21 -17.92 8.90 -9.32
N GLY A 22 -16.75 9.07 -8.70
CA GLY A 22 -15.60 8.19 -8.82
C GLY A 22 -15.48 7.25 -7.61
N GLN A 23 -14.71 6.16 -7.75
CA GLN A 23 -14.49 5.11 -6.73
C GLN A 23 -14.54 5.56 -5.26
N PRO A 24 -15.10 4.76 -4.31
CA PRO A 24 -15.04 5.07 -2.88
C PRO A 24 -13.60 5.36 -2.50
N SER A 25 -13.43 6.34 -1.62
CA SER A 25 -12.18 6.74 -0.98
C SER A 25 -11.26 5.53 -0.73
N ASP A 26 -11.80 4.48 -0.14
CA ASP A 26 -11.08 3.29 0.31
C ASP A 26 -10.43 2.52 -0.85
N LEU A 27 -11.12 2.37 -1.98
CA LEU A 27 -10.56 1.69 -3.15
C LEU A 27 -9.49 2.54 -3.83
N ARG A 28 -9.70 3.87 -3.88
CA ARG A 28 -8.69 4.81 -4.38
C ARG A 28 -7.42 4.76 -3.53
N TYR A 29 -7.57 4.80 -2.21
CA TYR A 29 -6.46 4.69 -1.27
C TYR A 29 -5.76 3.33 -1.37
N ALA A 30 -6.50 2.22 -1.43
CA ALA A 30 -5.90 0.90 -1.60
C ALA A 30 -5.09 0.81 -2.90
N ARG A 31 -5.61 1.33 -4.01
CA ARG A 31 -4.87 1.39 -5.29
C ARG A 31 -3.60 2.23 -5.19
N PHE A 32 -3.69 3.39 -4.54
CA PHE A 32 -2.52 4.25 -4.32
C PHE A 32 -1.47 3.57 -3.46
N LEU A 33 -1.86 2.97 -2.34
CA LEU A 33 -0.95 2.26 -1.43
C LEU A 33 -0.28 1.07 -2.13
N ILE A 34 -1.01 0.31 -2.96
CA ILE A 34 -0.43 -0.75 -3.79
C ILE A 34 0.60 -0.15 -4.75
N ALA A 35 0.26 0.93 -5.47
CA ALA A 35 1.16 1.55 -6.45
C ALA A 35 2.45 2.07 -5.80
N VAL A 36 2.36 2.65 -4.60
CA VAL A 36 3.52 3.17 -3.86
C VAL A 36 4.50 2.07 -3.46
N GLN A 37 4.09 0.79 -3.41
CA GLN A 37 5.02 -0.32 -3.14
C GLN A 37 6.11 -0.47 -4.22
N VAL A 38 6.04 0.25 -5.35
CA VAL A 38 7.20 0.38 -6.27
C VAL A 38 8.45 0.93 -5.57
N LEU A 39 8.29 1.71 -4.49
CA LEU A 39 9.41 2.20 -3.68
C LEU A 39 10.21 1.09 -3.02
N ARG A 40 9.69 -0.14 -2.97
CA ARG A 40 10.45 -1.31 -2.49
C ARG A 40 11.67 -1.64 -3.35
N LEU A 41 11.78 -1.07 -4.56
CA LEU A 41 13.05 -1.11 -5.32
C LEU A 41 14.24 -0.54 -4.56
N ILE A 42 14.02 0.27 -3.52
CA ILE A 42 15.09 0.71 -2.61
C ILE A 42 15.84 -0.50 -2.03
N GLY A 43 15.18 -1.63 -1.78
CA GLY A 43 15.83 -2.85 -1.28
C GLY A 43 16.91 -3.44 -2.19
N LEU A 44 16.93 -3.07 -3.48
CA LEU A 44 18.04 -3.42 -4.38
C LEU A 44 19.38 -2.81 -3.95
N SER A 45 19.38 -1.79 -3.08
CA SER A 45 20.60 -1.22 -2.50
C SER A 45 21.37 -2.19 -1.60
N LEU A 46 20.78 -3.34 -1.25
CA LEU A 46 21.47 -4.43 -0.55
C LEU A 46 22.45 -5.20 -1.45
N ILE A 47 22.30 -5.13 -2.79
CA ILE A 47 23.15 -5.89 -3.72
C ILE A 47 24.64 -5.51 -3.60
N PRO A 48 25.04 -4.22 -3.58
CA PRO A 48 26.42 -3.84 -3.34
C PRO A 48 26.99 -4.38 -2.00
N LEU A 49 26.15 -4.45 -0.96
CA LEU A 49 26.57 -4.98 0.35
C LEU A 49 26.84 -6.49 0.31
N LEU A 50 26.13 -7.21 -0.55
CA LEU A 50 26.45 -8.60 -0.86
C LEU A 50 27.75 -8.72 -1.65
N GLN A 51 27.95 -7.90 -2.68
CA GLN A 51 29.16 -7.90 -3.51
C GLN A 51 30.44 -7.62 -2.71
N ASN A 52 30.33 -6.77 -1.69
CA ASN A 52 31.42 -6.42 -0.78
C ASN A 52 31.56 -7.38 0.41
N ASN A 53 30.80 -8.49 0.45
CA ASN A 53 30.75 -9.44 1.56
C ASN A 53 30.40 -8.79 2.92
N THR A 54 29.72 -7.64 2.90
CA THR A 54 29.30 -6.91 4.10
C THR A 54 28.07 -7.56 4.73
N LEU A 55 27.13 -8.02 3.89
CA LEU A 55 25.93 -8.72 4.32
C LEU A 55 25.88 -10.14 3.76
N PRO A 56 25.34 -11.10 4.53
CA PRO A 56 25.31 -12.50 4.13
C PRO A 56 24.32 -12.73 2.97
N ALA A 57 24.72 -13.58 2.02
CA ALA A 57 23.90 -13.97 0.87
C ALA A 57 22.54 -14.55 1.27
N SER A 58 22.49 -15.28 2.38
CA SER A 58 21.27 -15.86 2.94
C SER A 58 20.22 -14.83 3.36
N PHE A 59 20.63 -13.59 3.68
CA PHE A 59 19.73 -12.48 3.93
C PHE A 59 19.45 -11.68 2.65
N VAL A 60 20.50 -11.29 1.93
CA VAL A 60 20.36 -10.35 0.82
C VAL A 60 19.57 -10.94 -0.34
N ILE A 61 19.87 -12.17 -0.75
CA ILE A 61 19.27 -12.76 -1.97
C ILE A 61 17.74 -12.88 -1.82
N PRO A 62 17.20 -13.48 -0.76
CA PRO A 62 15.75 -13.57 -0.60
C PRO A 62 15.07 -12.20 -0.48
N THR A 63 15.67 -11.29 0.31
CA THR A 63 15.11 -9.94 0.55
C THR A 63 15.01 -9.14 -0.75
N VAL A 64 16.09 -9.10 -1.54
CA VAL A 64 16.16 -8.39 -2.82
C VAL A 64 15.16 -8.96 -3.82
N ILE A 65 15.02 -10.29 -3.89
CA ILE A 65 14.06 -10.94 -4.79
C ILE A 65 12.62 -10.58 -4.38
N GLY A 66 12.31 -10.62 -3.08
CA GLY A 66 11.00 -10.26 -2.54
C GLY A 66 10.61 -8.82 -2.82
N ASP A 67 11.52 -7.90 -2.53
CA ASP A 67 11.36 -6.47 -2.80
C ASP A 67 11.18 -6.17 -4.28
N ALA A 68 12.05 -6.72 -5.14
CA ALA A 68 11.96 -6.53 -6.58
C ALA A 68 10.67 -7.09 -7.15
N SER A 69 10.29 -8.31 -6.77
CA SER A 69 9.08 -8.98 -7.26
C SER A 69 7.84 -8.20 -6.86
N THR A 70 7.76 -7.74 -5.60
CA THR A 70 6.64 -6.94 -5.10
C THR A 70 6.59 -5.59 -5.82
N ALA A 71 7.72 -4.89 -5.94
CA ALA A 71 7.78 -3.57 -6.56
C ALA A 71 7.40 -3.58 -8.05
N VAL A 72 7.88 -4.58 -8.80
CA VAL A 72 7.60 -4.73 -10.24
C VAL A 72 6.13 -5.07 -10.48
N THR A 73 5.54 -5.90 -9.61
CA THR A 73 4.13 -6.30 -9.76
C THR A 73 3.13 -5.28 -9.21
N ALA A 74 3.56 -4.35 -8.34
CA ALA A 74 2.71 -3.32 -7.75
C ALA A 74 1.90 -2.49 -8.77
N PRO A 75 2.48 -1.90 -9.84
CA PRO A 75 1.71 -1.15 -10.84
C PRO A 75 0.66 -2.01 -11.55
N ILE A 76 0.99 -3.27 -11.85
CA ILE A 76 0.10 -4.23 -12.51
C ILE A 76 -1.11 -4.51 -11.62
N VAL A 77 -0.88 -4.78 -10.34
CA VAL A 77 -1.94 -5.06 -9.37
C VAL A 77 -2.81 -3.82 -9.13
N ALA A 78 -2.20 -2.64 -8.93
CA ALA A 78 -2.93 -1.38 -8.74
C ALA A 78 -3.81 -1.01 -9.94
N TYR A 79 -3.31 -1.27 -11.15
CA TYR A 79 -4.06 -1.11 -12.39
C TYR A 79 -5.21 -2.13 -12.49
N SER A 80 -4.94 -3.41 -12.19
CA SER A 80 -5.95 -4.48 -12.23
C SER A 80 -7.11 -4.22 -11.27
N LEU A 81 -6.82 -3.79 -10.03
CA LEU A 81 -7.81 -3.43 -9.02
C LEU A 81 -8.66 -2.23 -9.46
N GLY A 82 -8.09 -1.34 -10.28
CA GLY A 82 -8.79 -0.22 -10.89
C GLY A 82 -9.93 -0.64 -11.83
N ARG A 83 -9.83 -1.81 -12.46
CA ARG A 83 -10.87 -2.38 -13.33
C ARG A 83 -12.06 -2.94 -12.54
N GLY A 84 -11.89 -3.19 -11.24
CA GLY A 84 -12.95 -3.71 -10.37
C GLY A 84 -13.19 -5.22 -10.54
N GLY A 85 -14.21 -5.70 -9.81
CA GLY A 85 -14.61 -7.11 -9.81
C GLY A 85 -13.97 -7.99 -8.72
N PRO A 86 -14.58 -9.17 -8.45
CA PRO A 86 -14.17 -10.05 -7.35
C PRO A 86 -12.81 -10.73 -7.59
N LYS A 87 -12.46 -11.02 -8.86
CA LYS A 87 -11.17 -11.65 -9.20
C LYS A 87 -9.98 -10.73 -8.94
N THR A 88 -10.08 -9.47 -9.33
CA THR A 88 -8.99 -8.48 -9.15
C THR A 88 -8.83 -8.11 -7.67
N TRP A 89 -9.93 -8.10 -6.92
CA TRP A 89 -9.92 -7.99 -5.47
C TRP A 89 -9.20 -9.16 -4.79
N ALA A 90 -9.55 -10.40 -5.13
CA ALA A 90 -8.92 -11.59 -4.56
C ALA A 90 -7.42 -11.63 -4.91
N ALA A 91 -7.06 -11.31 -6.16
CA ALA A 91 -5.66 -11.20 -6.58
C ALA A 91 -4.91 -10.13 -5.78
N SER A 92 -5.54 -8.97 -5.52
CA SER A 92 -4.93 -7.91 -4.70
C SER A 92 -4.73 -8.35 -3.26
N LEU A 93 -5.66 -9.12 -2.66
CA LEU A 93 -5.49 -9.68 -1.32
C LEU A 93 -4.34 -10.68 -1.24
N VAL A 94 -4.26 -11.60 -2.21
CA VAL A 94 -3.16 -12.59 -2.27
C VAL A 94 -1.83 -11.88 -2.43
N TRP A 95 -1.73 -10.93 -3.38
CA TRP A 95 -0.53 -10.15 -3.59
C TRP A 95 -0.11 -9.38 -2.33
N ASN A 96 -1.07 -8.77 -1.64
CA ASN A 96 -0.82 -8.02 -0.41
C ASN A 96 -0.35 -8.94 0.73
N GLY A 97 -0.87 -10.17 0.80
CA GLY A 97 -0.42 -11.21 1.72
C GLY A 97 1.01 -11.66 1.44
N LEU A 98 1.35 -11.90 0.17
CA LEU A 98 2.71 -12.28 -0.23
C LEU A 98 3.73 -11.18 0.11
N GLY A 99 3.42 -9.91 -0.20
CA GLY A 99 4.32 -8.79 0.10
C GLY A 99 4.55 -8.57 1.61
N LEU A 100 3.54 -8.86 2.44
CA LEU A 100 3.67 -8.80 3.89
C LEU A 100 4.45 -10.00 4.46
N ALA A 101 4.20 -11.21 3.95
CA ALA A 101 4.93 -12.41 4.33
C ALA A 101 6.42 -12.28 4.01
N ASP A 102 6.74 -11.70 2.85
CA ASP A 102 8.11 -11.39 2.44
C ASP A 102 8.82 -10.45 3.42
N LEU A 103 8.18 -9.34 3.84
CA LEU A 103 8.76 -8.41 4.82
C LEU A 103 9.04 -9.09 6.16
N PHE A 104 8.12 -9.94 6.63
CA PHE A 104 8.36 -10.70 7.86
C PHE A 104 9.49 -11.70 7.69
N TYR A 105 9.56 -12.36 6.54
CA TYR A 105 10.64 -13.29 6.24
C TYR A 105 12.00 -12.60 6.19
N ALA A 106 12.10 -11.45 5.51
CA ALA A 106 13.31 -10.62 5.48
C ALA A 106 13.70 -10.15 6.90
N GLN A 107 12.74 -9.73 7.72
CA GLN A 107 12.98 -9.34 9.11
C GLN A 107 13.50 -10.52 9.96
N THR A 108 12.94 -11.72 9.78
CA THR A 108 13.42 -12.93 10.45
C THR A 108 14.82 -13.30 10.01
N LEU A 109 15.11 -13.25 8.70
CA LEU A 109 16.45 -13.50 8.17
C LEU A 109 17.45 -12.46 8.70
N ALA A 110 17.08 -11.18 8.74
CA ALA A 110 17.94 -10.13 9.27
C ALA A 110 18.34 -10.40 10.72
N TYR A 111 17.38 -10.89 11.53
CA TYR A 111 17.61 -11.25 12.91
C TYR A 111 18.52 -12.49 13.05
N VAL A 112 18.19 -13.58 12.36
CA VAL A 112 18.92 -14.86 12.47
C VAL A 112 20.34 -14.75 11.91
N THR A 113 20.56 -13.93 10.89
CA THR A 113 21.88 -13.71 10.29
C THR A 113 22.72 -12.63 10.97
N GLY A 114 22.18 -11.97 12.01
CA GLY A 114 22.85 -10.85 12.69
C GLY A 114 22.90 -9.55 11.89
N THR A 115 22.26 -9.49 10.71
CA THR A 115 22.21 -8.32 9.83
C THR A 115 21.45 -7.14 10.45
N THR A 116 20.51 -7.40 11.36
CA THR A 116 19.71 -6.35 12.02
C THR A 116 20.59 -5.23 12.59
N THR A 117 21.64 -5.57 13.36
CA THR A 117 22.53 -4.58 13.99
C THR A 117 23.23 -3.71 12.96
N TYR A 118 23.68 -4.29 11.84
CA TYR A 118 24.32 -3.55 10.76
C TYR A 118 23.33 -2.54 10.15
N LEU A 119 22.12 -2.97 9.78
CA LEU A 119 21.12 -2.12 9.15
C LEU A 119 20.70 -0.93 10.02
N PHE A 120 20.60 -1.13 11.34
CA PHE A 120 20.29 -0.05 12.29
C PHE A 120 21.42 0.99 12.40
N GLY A 121 22.68 0.56 12.28
CA GLY A 121 23.84 1.44 12.45
C GLY A 121 24.31 2.13 11.17
N SER A 122 24.05 1.56 10.00
CA SER A 122 24.64 2.01 8.73
C SER A 122 23.61 2.50 7.72
N ASP A 123 22.45 1.83 7.62
CA ASP A 123 21.48 2.06 6.54
C ASP A 123 20.03 2.17 7.07
N PRO A 124 19.72 3.18 7.92
CA PRO A 124 18.39 3.33 8.52
C PRO A 124 17.28 3.55 7.50
N LEU A 125 17.60 4.02 6.28
CA LEU A 125 16.64 4.20 5.19
C LEU A 125 16.03 2.87 4.74
N ILE A 126 16.80 1.78 4.73
CA ILE A 126 16.32 0.45 4.33
C ILE A 126 15.29 -0.05 5.34
N LEU A 127 15.59 0.08 6.64
CA LEU A 127 14.67 -0.30 7.71
C LEU A 127 13.41 0.56 7.69
N PHE A 128 13.56 1.88 7.54
CA PHE A 128 12.43 2.79 7.44
C PHE A 128 11.52 2.43 6.25
N GLY A 129 12.12 2.15 5.09
CA GLY A 129 11.40 1.70 3.90
C GLY A 129 10.64 0.39 4.14
N ALA A 130 11.27 -0.60 4.77
CA ALA A 130 10.65 -1.88 5.08
C ALA A 130 9.46 -1.75 6.04
N TYR A 131 9.60 -0.96 7.12
CA TYR A 131 8.50 -0.73 8.07
C TYR A 131 7.35 0.05 7.44
N LEU A 132 7.66 1.06 6.61
CA LEU A 132 6.64 1.82 5.90
C LEU A 132 5.89 0.93 4.90
N ALA A 133 6.61 0.06 4.18
CA ALA A 133 6.02 -0.92 3.28
C ALA A 133 5.09 -1.90 4.02
N ALA A 134 5.48 -2.38 5.20
CA ALA A 134 4.65 -3.23 6.06
C ALA A 134 3.36 -2.51 6.47
N ILE A 135 3.46 -1.25 6.92
CA ILE A 135 2.29 -0.43 7.27
C ILE A 135 1.36 -0.28 6.06
N PHE A 136 1.90 0.02 4.87
CA PHE A 136 1.10 0.14 3.66
C PHE A 136 0.40 -1.16 3.28
N HIS A 137 1.04 -2.32 3.43
CA HIS A 137 0.40 -3.62 3.24
C HIS A 137 -0.73 -3.84 4.25
N ILE A 138 -0.51 -3.56 5.54
CA ILE A 138 -1.52 -3.72 6.59
C ILE A 138 -2.73 -2.82 6.33
N VAL A 139 -2.50 -1.54 6.04
CA VAL A 139 -3.58 -0.58 5.75
C VAL A 139 -4.34 -1.01 4.48
N THR A 140 -3.63 -1.46 3.44
CA THR A 140 -4.26 -2.00 2.22
C THR A 140 -5.16 -3.19 2.53
N PHE A 141 -4.71 -4.11 3.39
CA PHE A 141 -5.51 -5.26 3.84
C PHE A 141 -6.82 -4.82 4.48
N ILE A 142 -6.73 -3.87 5.42
CA ILE A 142 -7.89 -3.31 6.11
C ILE A 142 -8.85 -2.69 5.11
N LEU A 143 -8.36 -1.86 4.17
CA LEU A 143 -9.20 -1.20 3.18
C LEU A 143 -9.88 -2.19 2.21
N LEU A 144 -9.19 -3.26 1.81
CA LEU A 144 -9.74 -4.29 0.93
C LEU A 144 -10.77 -5.17 1.63
N LEU A 145 -10.65 -5.39 2.93
CA LEU A 145 -11.58 -6.21 3.74
C LEU A 145 -12.78 -5.42 4.27
N ARG A 146 -12.80 -4.09 4.17
CA ARG A 146 -13.96 -3.29 4.56
C ARG A 146 -15.19 -3.70 3.76
N LYS A 147 -16.31 -3.92 4.46
CA LYS A 147 -17.61 -4.26 3.87
C LYS A 147 -18.02 -3.33 2.72
N LYS A 148 -17.73 -2.03 2.85
CA LYS A 148 -18.01 -1.02 1.82
C LYS A 148 -17.27 -1.31 0.50
N THR A 149 -16.01 -1.71 0.59
CA THR A 149 -15.17 -2.08 -0.56
C THR A 149 -15.67 -3.36 -1.21
N ILE A 150 -15.92 -4.40 -0.40
CA ILE A 150 -16.45 -5.69 -0.85
C ILE A 150 -17.79 -5.52 -1.57
N ASN A 151 -18.78 -4.90 -0.93
CA ASN A 151 -20.11 -4.72 -1.51
C ASN A 151 -20.08 -4.01 -2.86
N ARG A 152 -19.12 -3.11 -3.09
CA ARG A 152 -18.98 -2.44 -4.38
C ARG A 152 -18.42 -3.38 -5.44
N LEU A 153 -17.35 -4.11 -5.13
CA LEU A 153 -16.65 -4.96 -6.09
C LEU A 153 -17.50 -6.15 -6.56
N PHE A 154 -18.49 -6.55 -5.75
CA PHE A 154 -19.42 -7.65 -6.05
C PHE A 154 -20.79 -7.19 -6.57
N ARG A 155 -21.04 -5.87 -6.66
CA ARG A 155 -22.26 -5.29 -7.27
C ARG A 155 -22.04 -4.80 -8.72
N GLN A 156 -20.82 -4.93 -9.24
CA GLN A 156 -20.45 -4.64 -10.62
C GLN A 156 -20.57 -5.91 -11.45
#